data_AF-A0A174UFY3-F1
#
_entry.id   AF-A0A174UFY3-F1
#
_cell.length_a   1.000
_cell.length_b   1.000
_cell.length_c   1.000
_cell.angle_alpha   90.00
_cell.angle_beta   90.00
_cell.angle_gamma   90.00
#
_symmetry.space_group_name_H-M   'P 1'
#
loop_
_entity.id
_entity.type
_entity.pdbx_description
1 polymer ?
#
loop_
_entity_poly.entity_id
_entity_poly.type
_entity_poly.pdbx_seq_one_letter_code
_entity_poly.pdbx_strand_id
1 'polypeptide(L)'
;MNYYERNAIERINEITDNSELRRHLLSVEILIKELVGDDPYLFYSSRAQNYEKFERVESLIELRLLILNKIFGATDNEVHRFEKLNALLLELTNQMYARTCLLYRNTLRYADYSWDDDYEVEGTLSCHPEYDKDDSNHHDILRLEEDNYYGSDFAYMAALICEYEEYYNGSFGENIEMCSIQHNSKNTPDMSDKQLECVNDLEDGTTWAEGWLCHPKLEHICMCHAVHSLVCHHAFSIPDMLRINDFWVEASIKVQHITDQTGKQWKDIDYDS
;
A
#
# COMPACT_ATOMS: atom_id res chain seq x y z
N MET A 1 10.87 -10.12 -15.94
CA MET A 1 10.11 -9.89 -17.19
C MET A 1 10.76 -10.58 -18.39
N ASN A 2 10.10 -11.63 -18.91
CA ASN A 2 10.58 -12.38 -20.07
C ASN A 2 10.35 -11.62 -21.39
N TYR A 3 10.94 -12.09 -22.48
CA TYR A 3 10.86 -11.44 -23.81
C TYR A 3 9.42 -11.35 -24.35
N TYR A 4 8.55 -12.31 -24.03
CA TYR A 4 7.16 -12.32 -24.50
C TYR A 4 6.31 -11.25 -23.81
N GLU A 5 6.61 -10.96 -22.54
CA GLU A 5 5.90 -9.97 -21.72
C GLU A 5 6.32 -8.54 -22.05
N ARG A 6 7.61 -8.27 -22.32
CA ARG A 6 8.03 -6.94 -22.85
C ARG A 6 7.32 -6.59 -24.14
N ASN A 7 7.22 -7.56 -25.05
CA ASN A 7 6.45 -7.41 -26.28
C ASN A 7 4.95 -7.22 -26.01
N ALA A 8 4.42 -7.72 -24.89
CA ALA A 8 3.02 -7.49 -24.53
C ALA A 8 2.80 -6.04 -24.06
N ILE A 9 3.66 -5.50 -23.20
CA ILE A 9 3.58 -4.09 -22.75
C ILE A 9 3.67 -3.13 -23.94
N GLU A 10 4.64 -3.34 -24.83
CA GLU A 10 4.80 -2.52 -26.05
C GLU A 10 3.53 -2.55 -26.91
N ARG A 11 2.95 -3.74 -27.13
CA ARG A 11 1.69 -3.88 -27.87
C ARG A 11 0.53 -3.17 -27.19
N ILE A 12 0.36 -3.31 -25.88
CA ILE A 12 -0.70 -2.61 -25.14
C ILE A 12 -0.54 -1.08 -25.23
N ASN A 13 0.69 -0.58 -25.23
CA ASN A 13 0.97 0.84 -25.39
C ASN A 13 0.54 1.40 -26.75
N GLU A 14 0.56 0.60 -27.81
CA GLU A 14 0.12 1.01 -29.15
C GLU A 14 -1.40 1.01 -29.34
N ILE A 15 -2.14 0.22 -28.57
CA ILE A 15 -3.60 0.12 -28.68
C ILE A 15 -4.24 1.41 -28.16
N THR A 16 -5.15 2.00 -28.93
CA THR A 16 -5.90 3.23 -28.52
C THR A 16 -7.39 2.99 -28.36
N ASP A 17 -7.91 1.85 -28.83
CA ASP A 17 -9.31 1.49 -28.68
C ASP A 17 -9.58 0.90 -27.29
N ASN A 18 -10.43 1.56 -26.50
CA ASN A 18 -10.79 1.10 -25.16
C ASN A 18 -11.53 -0.25 -25.17
N SER A 19 -12.25 -0.59 -26.24
CA SER A 19 -12.93 -1.89 -26.32
C SER A 19 -11.94 -3.03 -26.51
N GLU A 20 -10.87 -2.81 -27.29
CA GLU A 20 -9.75 -3.73 -27.42
C GLU A 20 -8.95 -3.87 -26.12
N LEU A 21 -8.61 -2.75 -25.47
CA LEU A 21 -7.93 -2.76 -24.17
C LEU A 21 -8.72 -3.56 -23.13
N ARG A 22 -10.04 -3.38 -23.06
CA ARG A 22 -10.91 -4.17 -22.17
C ARG A 22 -10.90 -5.66 -22.50
N ARG A 23 -10.89 -6.06 -23.77
CA ARG A 23 -10.73 -7.48 -24.13
C ARG A 23 -9.40 -8.05 -23.65
N HIS A 24 -8.33 -7.26 -23.70
CA HIS A 24 -7.03 -7.63 -23.15
C HIS A 24 -7.04 -7.72 -21.63
N LEU A 25 -7.66 -6.76 -20.93
CA LEU A 25 -7.84 -6.79 -19.48
C LEU A 25 -8.47 -8.11 -19.02
N LEU A 26 -9.62 -8.46 -19.61
CA LEU A 26 -10.33 -9.69 -19.28
C LEU A 26 -9.50 -10.94 -19.57
N SER A 27 -8.74 -10.93 -20.67
CA SER A 27 -7.85 -12.05 -21.02
C SER A 27 -6.68 -12.18 -20.04
N VAL A 28 -6.12 -11.07 -19.57
CA VAL A 28 -5.07 -11.03 -18.54
C VAL A 28 -5.61 -11.60 -17.23
N GLU A 29 -6.79 -11.16 -16.78
CA GLU A 29 -7.39 -11.64 -15.53
C GLU A 29 -7.78 -13.12 -15.57
N ILE A 30 -8.25 -13.62 -16.73
CA ILE A 30 -8.47 -15.07 -16.91
C ILE A 30 -7.15 -15.82 -16.73
N LEU A 31 -6.07 -15.38 -17.36
CA LEU A 31 -4.76 -16.03 -17.24
C LEU A 31 -4.20 -15.95 -15.81
N ILE A 32 -4.41 -14.83 -15.11
CA ILE A 32 -4.06 -14.70 -13.70
C ILE A 32 -4.80 -15.77 -12.89
N LYS A 33 -6.12 -15.87 -13.01
CA LYS A 33 -6.91 -16.85 -12.26
C LYS A 33 -6.58 -18.30 -12.60
N GLU A 34 -6.29 -18.61 -13.87
CA GLU A 34 -5.83 -19.94 -14.29
C GLU A 34 -4.50 -20.34 -13.63
N LEU A 35 -3.60 -19.38 -13.41
CA LEU A 35 -2.34 -19.61 -12.74
C LEU A 35 -2.53 -19.63 -11.22
N VAL A 36 -3.21 -18.65 -10.66
CA VAL A 36 -3.30 -18.44 -9.21
C VAL A 36 -4.22 -19.47 -8.55
N GLY A 37 -5.39 -19.74 -9.15
CA GLY A 37 -6.43 -20.62 -8.60
C GLY A 37 -7.62 -19.83 -8.05
N ASP A 38 -8.39 -20.45 -7.16
CA ASP A 38 -9.59 -19.82 -6.58
C ASP A 38 -9.28 -18.93 -5.36
N ASP A 39 -8.11 -19.12 -4.75
CA ASP A 39 -7.69 -18.47 -3.50
C ASP A 39 -6.38 -17.70 -3.72
N PRO A 40 -6.43 -16.35 -3.83
CA PRO A 40 -5.24 -15.54 -4.05
C PRO A 40 -4.25 -15.56 -2.86
N TYR A 41 -4.73 -15.74 -1.61
CA TYR A 41 -3.91 -15.70 -0.39
C TYR A 41 -2.89 -16.84 -0.29
N LEU A 42 -3.16 -17.96 -0.94
CA LEU A 42 -2.27 -19.12 -0.88
C LEU A 42 -1.17 -19.07 -1.95
N PHE A 43 -1.25 -18.13 -2.90
CA PHE A 43 -0.41 -18.19 -4.09
C PHE A 43 1.07 -18.02 -3.76
N TYR A 44 1.45 -16.89 -3.17
CA TYR A 44 2.85 -16.54 -2.91
C TYR A 44 3.49 -17.39 -1.81
N SER A 45 2.70 -18.02 -0.94
CA SER A 45 3.18 -18.99 0.05
C SER A 45 3.93 -20.19 -0.55
N SER A 46 3.68 -20.50 -1.84
CA SER A 46 4.22 -21.68 -2.53
C SER A 46 5.36 -21.38 -3.53
N ARG A 47 5.91 -20.15 -3.53
CA ARG A 47 6.84 -19.68 -4.59
C ARG A 47 8.02 -20.59 -4.90
N ALA A 48 8.64 -21.14 -3.85
CA ALA A 48 9.81 -22.01 -3.98
C ALA A 48 9.58 -23.23 -4.90
N GLN A 49 8.32 -23.58 -5.20
CA GLN A 49 7.95 -24.74 -5.99
C GLN A 49 7.90 -24.45 -7.50
N ASN A 50 7.67 -23.20 -7.94
CA ASN A 50 7.51 -22.90 -9.37
C ASN A 50 7.77 -21.43 -9.73
N TYR A 51 9.03 -20.99 -9.69
CA TYR A 51 9.43 -19.60 -9.93
C TYR A 51 8.90 -18.99 -11.25
N GLU A 52 8.89 -19.75 -12.35
CA GLU A 52 8.39 -19.30 -13.67
C GLU A 52 6.90 -18.91 -13.63
N LYS A 53 6.10 -19.65 -12.86
CA LYS A 53 4.68 -19.35 -12.66
C LYS A 53 4.47 -18.00 -11.98
N PHE A 54 5.32 -17.65 -11.01
CA PHE A 54 5.23 -16.38 -10.28
C PHE A 54 5.65 -15.21 -11.16
N GLU A 55 6.80 -15.31 -11.84
CA GLU A 55 7.25 -14.25 -12.78
C GLU A 55 6.20 -13.92 -13.83
N ARG A 56 5.45 -14.94 -14.27
CA ARG A 56 4.36 -14.75 -15.20
C ARG A 56 3.16 -14.03 -14.58
N VAL A 57 2.78 -14.35 -13.35
CA VAL A 57 1.69 -13.64 -12.64
C VAL A 57 2.09 -12.19 -12.37
N GLU A 58 3.32 -11.91 -11.96
CA GLU A 58 3.82 -10.54 -11.76
C GLU A 58 3.70 -9.70 -13.03
N SER A 59 4.16 -10.25 -14.16
CA SER A 59 4.07 -9.56 -15.44
C SER A 59 2.61 -9.34 -15.90
N LEU A 60 1.70 -10.24 -15.51
CA LEU A 60 0.27 -10.08 -15.76
C LEU A 60 -0.36 -9.00 -14.86
N ILE A 61 0.07 -8.88 -13.59
CA ILE A 61 -0.34 -7.80 -12.68
C ILE A 61 0.10 -6.44 -13.25
N GLU A 62 1.35 -6.31 -13.71
CA GLU A 62 1.85 -5.09 -14.36
C GLU A 62 1.05 -4.74 -15.63
N LEU A 63 0.74 -5.73 -16.46
CA LEU A 63 -0.09 -5.54 -17.65
C LEU A 63 -1.51 -5.10 -17.29
N ARG A 64 -2.09 -5.68 -16.24
CA ARG A 64 -3.42 -5.30 -15.73
C ARG A 64 -3.42 -3.84 -15.28
N LEU A 65 -2.44 -3.44 -14.47
CA LEU A 65 -2.27 -2.06 -14.00
C LEU A 65 -2.18 -1.08 -15.17
N LEU A 66 -1.34 -1.39 -16.16
CA LEU A 66 -1.18 -0.57 -17.36
C LEU A 66 -2.50 -0.40 -18.11
N ILE A 67 -3.22 -1.50 -18.34
CA ILE A 67 -4.47 -1.47 -19.09
C ILE A 67 -5.53 -0.66 -18.34
N LEU A 68 -5.70 -0.89 -17.04
CA LEU A 68 -6.69 -0.19 -16.21
C LEU A 68 -6.44 1.32 -16.16
N ASN A 69 -5.20 1.74 -15.91
CA ASN A 69 -4.85 3.15 -15.92
C ASN A 69 -5.06 3.79 -17.30
N LYS A 70 -4.82 3.05 -18.38
CA LYS A 70 -5.00 3.55 -19.75
C LYS A 70 -6.46 3.73 -20.14
N ILE A 71 -7.35 2.85 -19.68
CA ILE A 71 -8.79 2.94 -19.97
C ILE A 71 -9.57 3.75 -18.94
N PHE A 72 -8.90 4.26 -17.90
CA PHE A 72 -9.49 5.13 -16.88
C PHE A 72 -10.16 6.33 -17.53
N GLY A 73 -11.49 6.40 -17.41
CA GLY A 73 -12.30 7.40 -18.09
C GLY A 73 -12.34 8.75 -17.38
N ALA A 74 -12.04 8.76 -16.08
CA ALA A 74 -12.27 9.89 -15.19
C ALA A 74 -13.69 10.45 -15.41
N THR A 75 -14.72 9.62 -15.25
CA THR A 75 -16.11 10.08 -15.24
C THR A 75 -16.31 11.10 -14.12
N ASP A 76 -17.37 11.89 -14.16
CA ASP A 76 -17.65 12.87 -13.09
C ASP A 76 -17.82 12.17 -11.73
N ASN A 77 -18.35 10.93 -11.73
CA ASN A 77 -18.46 10.09 -10.53
C ASN A 77 -17.08 9.61 -10.04
N GLU A 78 -16.21 9.17 -10.95
CA GLU A 78 -14.84 8.74 -10.61
C GLU A 78 -14.02 9.91 -10.08
N VAL A 79 -14.10 11.10 -10.70
CA VAL A 79 -13.42 12.32 -10.23
C VAL A 79 -13.91 12.72 -8.84
N HIS A 80 -15.22 12.76 -8.61
CA HIS A 80 -15.79 13.08 -7.30
C HIS A 80 -15.39 12.07 -6.22
N ARG A 81 -15.30 10.78 -6.57
CA ARG A 81 -14.80 9.76 -5.66
C ARG A 81 -13.32 9.92 -5.38
N PHE A 82 -12.53 10.23 -6.40
CA PHE A 82 -11.11 10.52 -6.29
C PHE A 82 -10.88 11.66 -5.30
N GLU A 83 -11.58 12.78 -5.43
CA GLU A 83 -11.46 13.93 -4.52
C GLU A 83 -11.70 13.53 -3.06
N LYS A 84 -12.77 12.76 -2.82
CA LYS A 84 -13.09 12.26 -1.49
C LYS A 84 -12.03 11.33 -0.94
N LEU A 85 -11.52 10.42 -1.77
CA LEU A 85 -10.53 9.45 -1.36
C LEU A 85 -9.18 10.11 -1.08
N ASN A 86 -8.75 11.06 -1.92
CA ASN A 86 -7.55 11.87 -1.69
C ASN A 86 -7.64 12.64 -0.36
N ALA A 87 -8.78 13.28 -0.09
CA ALA A 87 -9.01 13.97 1.18
C ALA A 87 -9.04 13.00 2.38
N LEU A 88 -9.63 11.83 2.22
CA LEU A 88 -9.68 10.79 3.26
C LEU A 88 -8.27 10.27 3.57
N LEU A 89 -7.48 9.92 2.56
CA LEU A 89 -6.14 9.38 2.76
C LEU A 89 -5.22 10.42 3.42
N LEU A 90 -5.28 11.68 2.99
CA LEU A 90 -4.55 12.77 3.67
C LEU A 90 -4.94 12.89 5.15
N GLU A 91 -6.23 12.83 5.46
CA GLU A 91 -6.71 12.89 6.85
C GLU A 91 -6.24 11.67 7.66
N LEU A 92 -6.33 10.46 7.11
CA LEU A 92 -5.86 9.23 7.77
C LEU A 92 -4.35 9.27 8.01
N THR A 93 -3.55 9.73 7.06
CA THR A 93 -2.11 9.94 7.24
C THR A 93 -1.84 10.91 8.39
N ASN A 94 -2.52 12.05 8.43
CA ASN A 94 -2.35 13.01 9.53
C ASN A 94 -2.75 12.41 10.89
N GLN A 95 -3.82 11.62 10.93
CA GLN A 95 -4.23 10.90 12.13
C GLN A 95 -3.20 9.83 12.55
N MET A 96 -2.61 9.11 11.59
CA MET A 96 -1.53 8.15 11.84
C MET A 96 -0.36 8.83 12.57
N TYR A 97 0.21 9.91 12.01
CA TYR A 97 1.29 10.66 12.67
C TYR A 97 0.93 11.12 14.09
N ALA A 98 -0.26 11.69 14.27
CA ALA A 98 -0.72 12.15 15.58
C ALA A 98 -0.88 10.99 16.59
N ARG A 99 -1.36 9.82 16.13
CA ARG A 99 -1.51 8.61 16.95
C ARG A 99 -0.16 8.03 17.34
N THR A 100 0.81 7.98 16.42
CA THR A 100 2.20 7.56 16.67
C THR A 100 2.84 8.43 17.75
N CYS A 101 2.76 9.75 17.62
CA CYS A 101 3.27 10.69 18.62
C CYS A 101 2.60 10.51 19.99
N LEU A 102 1.28 10.35 20.03
CA LEU A 102 0.54 10.13 21.27
C LEU A 102 0.97 8.82 21.95
N LEU A 103 1.09 7.74 21.19
CA LEU A 103 1.52 6.45 21.71
C LEU A 103 2.95 6.54 22.26
N TYR A 104 3.88 7.16 21.52
CA TYR A 104 5.26 7.35 21.99
C TYR A 104 5.35 8.17 23.28
N ARG A 105 4.60 9.28 23.40
CA ARG A 105 4.55 10.03 24.66
C ARG A 105 4.04 9.19 25.82
N ASN A 106 3.02 8.35 25.58
CA ASN A 106 2.52 7.44 26.60
C ASN A 106 3.58 6.41 27.00
N THR A 107 4.30 5.85 26.03
CA THR A 107 5.45 4.96 26.27
C THR A 107 6.47 5.63 27.19
N LEU A 108 6.90 6.85 26.89
CA LEU A 108 7.87 7.58 27.72
C LEU A 108 7.38 7.81 29.17
N ARG A 109 6.07 7.88 29.42
CA ARG A 109 5.52 8.04 30.78
C ARG A 109 5.59 6.76 31.61
N TYR A 110 5.56 5.60 30.96
CA TYR A 110 5.42 4.30 31.60
C TYR A 110 6.59 3.34 31.33
N ALA A 111 7.62 3.80 30.63
CA ALA A 111 8.81 3.02 30.30
C ALA A 111 9.52 2.52 31.57
N ASP A 112 9.88 1.23 31.56
CA ASP A 112 10.70 0.58 32.57
C ASP A 112 12.15 0.47 32.08
N TYR A 113 12.88 1.59 32.12
CA TYR A 113 14.31 1.64 31.76
C TYR A 113 15.23 0.80 32.67
N SER A 114 14.69 0.19 33.74
CA SER A 114 15.46 -0.76 34.55
C SER A 114 15.60 -2.11 33.85
N TRP A 115 14.60 -2.48 33.03
CA TRP A 115 14.57 -3.74 32.30
C TRP A 115 14.68 -3.54 30.79
N ASP A 116 13.91 -2.63 30.21
CA ASP A 116 13.88 -2.40 28.77
C ASP A 116 15.08 -1.54 28.32
N ASP A 117 15.66 -1.91 27.19
CA ASP A 117 16.80 -1.24 26.58
C ASP A 117 16.38 -0.25 25.49
N ASP A 118 15.30 -0.54 24.77
CA ASP A 118 14.84 0.27 23.65
C ASP A 118 13.31 0.24 23.46
N TYR A 119 12.80 1.33 22.87
CA TYR A 119 11.40 1.52 22.51
C TYR A 119 11.30 2.13 21.12
N GLU A 120 10.56 1.47 20.24
CA GLU A 120 10.22 1.98 18.93
C GLU A 120 8.71 2.06 18.82
N VAL A 121 8.20 3.18 18.31
CA VAL A 121 6.79 3.32 17.97
C VAL A 121 6.67 3.58 16.49
N GLU A 122 5.88 2.76 15.82
CA GLU A 122 5.62 2.83 14.38
C GLU A 122 4.15 3.13 14.16
N GLY A 123 3.85 3.99 13.19
CA GLY A 123 2.51 4.18 12.68
C GLY A 123 2.46 3.86 11.20
N THR A 124 1.40 3.17 10.80
CA THR A 124 1.19 2.71 9.43
C THR A 124 -0.20 3.09 8.94
N LEU A 125 -0.29 3.39 7.65
CA LEU A 125 -1.53 3.44 6.88
C LEU A 125 -1.45 2.37 5.81
N SER A 126 -2.39 1.43 5.82
CA SER A 126 -2.42 0.29 4.91
C SER A 126 -3.84 0.03 4.39
N CYS A 127 -3.98 -0.93 3.48
CA CYS A 127 -5.29 -1.48 3.09
C CYS A 127 -5.24 -3.02 3.05
N HIS A 128 -6.29 -3.67 3.55
CA HIS A 128 -6.35 -5.14 3.68
C HIS A 128 -7.66 -5.72 3.15
N PRO A 129 -8.02 -5.46 1.88
CA PRO A 129 -9.26 -5.98 1.32
C PRO A 129 -9.34 -7.51 1.44
N GLU A 130 -10.38 -8.01 2.10
CA GLU A 130 -10.63 -9.44 2.25
C GLU A 130 -11.36 -10.00 1.01
N TYR A 131 -10.91 -11.18 0.58
CA TYR A 131 -11.54 -11.93 -0.49
C TYR A 131 -12.02 -13.29 0.00
N ASP A 132 -13.34 -13.45 0.06
CA ASP A 132 -13.99 -14.74 0.22
C ASP A 132 -14.74 -15.07 -1.07
N LYS A 133 -14.30 -16.12 -1.78
CA LYS A 133 -14.95 -16.60 -3.01
C LYS A 133 -16.44 -16.93 -2.84
N ASP A 134 -16.87 -17.24 -1.61
CA ASP A 134 -18.24 -17.59 -1.27
C ASP A 134 -19.04 -16.35 -0.81
N ASP A 135 -18.37 -15.23 -0.49
CA ASP A 135 -19.00 -13.94 -0.23
C ASP A 135 -19.06 -13.08 -1.49
N SER A 136 -20.23 -13.07 -2.12
CA SER A 136 -20.43 -12.19 -3.26
C SER A 136 -20.31 -10.70 -2.92
N ASN A 137 -20.49 -10.25 -1.67
CA ASN A 137 -20.57 -8.82 -1.36
C ASN A 137 -19.21 -8.12 -1.25
N HIS A 138 -18.14 -8.83 -0.87
CA HIS A 138 -16.77 -8.31 -0.73
C HIS A 138 -16.76 -6.88 -0.17
N HIS A 139 -17.17 -6.71 1.09
CA HIS A 139 -17.48 -5.39 1.68
C HIS A 139 -16.32 -4.38 1.65
N ASP A 140 -15.09 -4.87 1.54
CA ASP A 140 -13.86 -4.09 1.51
C ASP A 140 -13.54 -3.54 0.11
N ILE A 141 -14.34 -3.93 -0.89
CA ILE A 141 -14.23 -3.48 -2.28
C ILE A 141 -15.57 -2.94 -2.77
N LEU A 142 -15.61 -1.64 -3.04
CA LEU A 142 -16.80 -0.96 -3.53
C LEU A 142 -17.22 -1.49 -4.91
N ARG A 143 -18.52 -1.72 -5.05
CA ARG A 143 -19.17 -1.90 -6.35
C ARG A 143 -19.59 -0.55 -6.91
N LEU A 144 -19.01 -0.18 -8.04
CA LEU A 144 -19.25 1.11 -8.71
C LEU A 144 -20.01 0.91 -10.03
N GLU A 145 -20.67 1.95 -10.52
CA GLU A 145 -21.44 1.88 -11.78
C GLU A 145 -20.51 1.56 -12.97
N GLU A 146 -19.28 2.07 -12.92
CA GLU A 146 -18.23 1.86 -13.90
C GLU A 146 -17.70 0.41 -13.93
N ASP A 147 -18.03 -0.44 -12.97
CA ASP A 147 -17.60 -1.85 -12.95
C ASP A 147 -18.06 -2.58 -14.21
N ASN A 148 -19.26 -2.27 -14.70
CA ASN A 148 -19.76 -2.82 -15.97
C ASN A 148 -18.94 -2.36 -17.18
N TYR A 149 -18.33 -1.18 -17.10
CA TYR A 149 -17.45 -0.68 -18.15
C TYR A 149 -16.10 -1.40 -18.12
N TYR A 150 -15.45 -1.53 -16.95
CA TYR A 150 -14.15 -2.20 -16.83
C TYR A 150 -14.25 -3.72 -17.00
N GLY A 151 -15.24 -4.35 -16.35
CA GLY A 151 -15.44 -5.80 -16.30
C GLY A 151 -14.41 -6.56 -15.45
N SER A 152 -13.55 -5.84 -14.74
CA SER A 152 -12.50 -6.40 -13.89
C SER A 152 -13.09 -7.03 -12.62
N ASP A 153 -12.52 -8.15 -12.18
CA ASP A 153 -12.79 -8.69 -10.85
C ASP A 153 -11.91 -7.99 -9.80
N PHE A 154 -12.32 -6.79 -9.43
CA PHE A 154 -11.59 -5.94 -8.49
C PHE A 154 -11.35 -6.61 -7.13
N ALA A 155 -12.30 -7.41 -6.64
CA ALA A 155 -12.16 -8.04 -5.33
C ALA A 155 -11.06 -9.10 -5.32
N TYR A 156 -11.09 -10.02 -6.29
CA TYR A 156 -10.05 -11.02 -6.44
C TYR A 156 -8.67 -10.38 -6.66
N MET A 157 -8.62 -9.36 -7.53
CA MET A 157 -7.35 -8.74 -7.92
C MET A 157 -6.74 -7.89 -6.81
N ALA A 158 -7.55 -7.21 -6.01
CA ALA A 158 -7.06 -6.45 -4.86
C ALA A 158 -6.40 -7.37 -3.83
N ALA A 159 -7.04 -8.50 -3.49
CA ALA A 159 -6.45 -9.49 -2.59
C ALA A 159 -5.13 -10.06 -3.13
N LEU A 160 -5.08 -10.41 -4.43
CA LEU A 160 -3.83 -10.87 -5.05
C LEU A 160 -2.73 -9.79 -5.05
N ILE A 161 -3.08 -8.52 -5.24
CA ILE A 161 -2.11 -7.41 -5.22
C ILE A 161 -1.57 -7.25 -3.79
N CYS A 162 -2.40 -7.28 -2.76
CA CYS A 162 -1.93 -7.24 -1.37
C CYS A 162 -0.91 -8.35 -1.08
N GLU A 163 -1.21 -9.58 -1.51
CA GLU A 163 -0.28 -10.71 -1.38
C GLU A 163 1.02 -10.53 -2.16
N TYR A 164 0.94 -9.93 -3.35
CA TYR A 164 2.11 -9.57 -4.14
C TYR A 164 2.97 -8.55 -3.39
N GLU A 165 2.37 -7.49 -2.88
CA GLU A 165 3.08 -6.42 -2.16
C GLU A 165 3.72 -6.93 -0.86
N GLU A 166 2.97 -7.65 -0.02
CA GLU A 166 3.48 -8.25 1.22
C GLU A 166 4.67 -9.16 0.93
N TYR A 167 4.57 -10.00 -0.11
CA TYR A 167 5.62 -10.94 -0.44
C TYR A 167 6.94 -10.26 -0.88
N TYR A 168 6.88 -9.19 -1.68
CA TYR A 168 8.07 -8.55 -2.23
C TYR A 168 8.69 -7.49 -1.33
N ASN A 169 7.83 -6.76 -0.64
CA ASN A 169 8.24 -5.58 0.10
C ASN A 169 8.12 -5.82 1.62
N GLY A 170 7.62 -6.99 2.05
CA GLY A 170 7.36 -7.29 3.45
C GLY A 170 6.36 -6.28 4.03
N SER A 171 6.56 -5.92 5.29
CA SER A 171 5.76 -4.86 5.94
C SER A 171 5.88 -3.50 5.24
N PHE A 172 6.89 -3.25 4.39
CA PHE A 172 6.95 -2.03 3.59
C PHE A 172 6.01 -2.06 2.37
N GLY A 173 5.56 -3.23 1.93
CA GLY A 173 4.62 -3.38 0.81
C GLY A 173 3.17 -3.16 1.19
N GLU A 174 2.82 -3.47 2.43
CA GLU A 174 1.47 -3.28 2.94
C GLU A 174 1.19 -1.79 3.25
N ASN A 175 2.24 -1.03 3.53
CA ASN A 175 2.15 0.32 4.03
C ASN A 175 2.13 1.34 2.89
N ILE A 176 0.97 1.97 2.72
CA ILE A 176 0.76 3.14 1.87
C ILE A 176 1.59 4.32 2.42
N GLU A 177 1.54 4.51 3.74
CA GLU A 177 2.34 5.48 4.48
C GLU A 177 2.88 4.85 5.76
N MET A 178 4.02 5.36 6.22
CA MET A 178 4.62 4.91 7.47
C MET A 178 5.41 6.04 8.13
N CYS A 179 5.38 6.06 9.45
CA CYS A 179 6.25 6.89 10.27
C CYS A 179 6.77 6.10 11.47
N SER A 180 7.94 6.45 11.99
CA SER A 180 8.46 5.82 13.20
C SER A 180 9.17 6.83 14.09
N ILE A 181 9.15 6.54 15.40
CA ILE A 181 9.88 7.27 16.42
C ILE A 181 10.75 6.27 17.16
N GLN A 182 12.06 6.40 16.98
CA GLN A 182 13.05 5.64 17.74
C GLN A 182 13.21 6.25 19.14
N HIS A 183 13.58 5.43 20.12
CA HIS A 183 13.88 5.96 21.44
C HIS A 183 15.05 6.95 21.38
N ASN A 184 14.90 8.07 22.08
CA ASN A 184 15.98 9.01 22.31
C ASN A 184 15.91 9.46 23.77
N SER A 185 17.01 9.34 24.50
CA SER A 185 17.10 9.69 25.92
C SER A 185 16.84 11.16 26.23
N LYS A 186 16.87 12.03 25.21
CA LYS A 186 16.50 13.45 25.33
C LYS A 186 15.01 13.71 25.17
N ASN A 187 14.26 12.73 24.66
CA ASN A 187 12.83 12.89 24.45
C ASN A 187 12.09 12.88 25.80
N THR A 188 11.06 13.71 25.91
CA THR A 188 10.22 13.77 27.10
C THR A 188 8.74 13.67 26.72
N PRO A 189 7.87 13.17 27.63
CA PRO A 189 6.44 13.04 27.34
C PRO A 189 5.69 14.33 26.98
N ASP A 190 6.29 15.50 27.20
CA ASP A 190 5.68 16.81 26.99
C ASP A 190 6.17 17.51 25.70
N MET A 191 7.07 16.86 24.94
CA MET A 191 7.50 17.34 23.63
C MET A 191 6.34 17.32 22.63
N SER A 192 6.21 18.38 21.82
CA SER A 192 5.28 18.46 20.68
C SER A 192 5.66 17.51 19.53
N ASP A 193 4.75 17.26 18.59
CA ASP A 193 4.97 16.31 17.47
C ASP A 193 6.20 16.74 16.65
N LYS A 194 6.33 18.06 16.42
CA LYS A 194 7.50 18.65 15.76
C LYS A 194 8.81 18.46 16.52
N GLN A 195 8.79 18.49 17.85
CA GLN A 195 9.99 18.23 18.65
C GLN A 195 10.38 16.75 18.66
N LEU A 196 9.41 15.87 18.41
CA LEU A 196 9.65 14.44 18.22
C LEU A 196 10.04 14.09 16.77
N GLU A 197 10.09 15.09 15.87
CA GLU A 197 10.40 14.92 14.45
C GLU A 197 9.50 13.90 13.73
N CYS A 198 8.28 13.70 14.26
CA CYS A 198 7.27 12.81 13.69
C CYS A 198 6.08 13.65 13.24
N VAL A 199 6.24 14.25 12.08
CA VAL A 199 5.25 15.11 11.44
C VAL A 199 5.18 14.77 9.96
N ASN A 200 4.02 15.00 9.35
CA ASN A 200 3.79 14.75 7.93
C ASN A 200 4.41 15.87 7.07
N ASP A 201 5.74 15.88 6.95
CA ASP A 201 6.49 16.90 6.21
C ASP A 201 6.45 16.71 4.68
N LEU A 202 5.90 15.59 4.20
CA LEU A 202 5.71 15.34 2.76
C LEU A 202 4.55 16.16 2.17
N GLU A 203 3.61 16.60 3.01
CA GLU A 203 2.45 17.40 2.60
C GLU A 203 2.73 18.90 2.73
N ASP A 204 3.48 19.46 1.77
CA ASP A 204 3.85 20.89 1.76
C ASP A 204 2.83 21.80 1.05
N GLY A 205 1.72 21.23 0.59
CA GLY A 205 0.69 21.92 -0.20
C GLY A 205 0.94 21.91 -1.71
N THR A 206 2.01 21.25 -2.17
CA THR A 206 2.26 20.94 -3.58
C THR A 206 1.70 19.55 -3.92
N THR A 207 1.20 19.41 -5.14
CA THR A 207 0.65 18.13 -5.61
C THR A 207 1.75 17.08 -5.79
N TRP A 208 1.47 15.85 -5.36
CA TRP A 208 2.26 14.65 -5.64
C TRP A 208 1.85 13.95 -6.95
N ALA A 209 1.12 14.62 -7.84
CA ALA A 209 0.69 14.02 -9.10
C ALA A 209 1.87 13.69 -10.01
N GLU A 210 2.05 12.39 -10.33
CA GLU A 210 3.01 11.90 -11.30
C GLU A 210 2.39 10.82 -12.21
N GLY A 211 2.98 10.61 -13.39
CA GLY A 211 2.58 9.54 -14.31
C GLY A 211 1.08 9.54 -14.63
N TRP A 212 0.38 8.46 -14.26
CA TRP A 212 -1.06 8.28 -14.47
C TRP A 212 -1.93 9.29 -13.71
N LEU A 213 -1.42 9.88 -12.62
CA LEU A 213 -2.12 10.88 -11.84
C LEU A 213 -2.18 12.26 -12.52
N CYS A 214 -1.32 12.51 -13.53
CA CYS A 214 -1.32 13.73 -14.34
C CYS A 214 -2.46 13.77 -15.37
N HIS A 215 -3.63 13.24 -15.02
CA HIS A 215 -4.80 13.22 -15.90
C HIS A 215 -5.47 14.61 -15.93
N PRO A 216 -5.84 15.17 -17.11
CA PRO A 216 -6.37 16.53 -17.20
C PRO A 216 -7.62 16.80 -16.35
N LYS A 217 -8.46 15.79 -16.14
CA LYS A 217 -9.65 15.90 -15.27
C LYS A 217 -9.36 15.86 -13.76
N LEU A 218 -8.11 15.61 -13.37
CA LEU A 218 -7.67 15.56 -11.99
C LEU A 218 -6.73 16.74 -11.64
N GLU A 219 -6.41 17.61 -12.60
CA GLU A 219 -5.43 18.71 -12.45
C GLU A 219 -5.78 19.69 -11.33
N HIS A 220 -7.07 19.83 -11.00
CA HIS A 220 -7.54 20.70 -9.91
C HIS A 220 -7.37 20.09 -8.52
N ILE A 221 -7.01 18.81 -8.42
CA ILE A 221 -6.80 18.10 -7.16
C ILE A 221 -5.33 18.22 -6.76
N CYS A 222 -5.08 18.71 -5.55
CA CYS A 222 -3.76 18.58 -4.93
C CYS A 222 -3.61 17.14 -4.41
N MET A 223 -2.87 16.31 -5.15
CA MET A 223 -2.67 14.91 -4.80
C MET A 223 -1.82 14.80 -3.54
N CYS A 224 -2.30 14.05 -2.54
CA CYS A 224 -1.52 13.73 -1.36
C CYS A 224 -0.52 12.59 -1.65
N HIS A 225 0.53 12.49 -0.84
CA HIS A 225 1.56 11.48 -0.97
C HIS A 225 0.98 10.05 -0.86
N ALA A 226 -0.04 9.82 -0.03
CA ALA A 226 -0.65 8.49 0.11
C ALA A 226 -1.30 8.01 -1.19
N VAL A 227 -1.96 8.89 -1.95
CA VAL A 227 -2.51 8.58 -3.29
C VAL A 227 -1.38 8.28 -4.27
N HIS A 228 -0.32 9.10 -4.24
CA HIS A 228 0.88 8.87 -5.05
C HIS A 228 1.50 7.51 -4.76
N SER A 229 1.74 7.19 -3.49
CA SER A 229 2.29 5.91 -3.04
C SER A 229 1.48 4.73 -3.58
N LEU A 230 0.16 4.75 -3.40
CA LEU A 230 -0.70 3.64 -3.80
C LEU A 230 -0.77 3.42 -5.33
N VAL A 231 -0.69 4.49 -6.14
CA VAL A 231 -0.81 4.39 -7.61
C VAL A 231 0.54 4.31 -8.34
N CYS A 232 1.60 4.86 -7.75
CA CYS A 232 2.92 4.99 -8.38
C CYS A 232 3.96 4.04 -7.78
N HIS A 233 3.76 3.55 -6.55
CA HIS A 233 4.70 2.67 -5.86
C HIS A 233 4.12 1.30 -5.50
N HIS A 234 2.81 1.12 -5.58
CA HIS A 234 2.14 -0.17 -5.43
C HIS A 234 1.49 -0.59 -6.76
N ALA A 235 1.16 -1.87 -6.89
CA ALA A 235 0.56 -2.45 -8.08
C ALA A 235 -0.96 -2.18 -8.23
N PHE A 236 -1.51 -1.21 -7.49
CA PHE A 236 -2.88 -0.74 -7.66
C PHE A 236 -2.98 0.29 -8.81
N SER A 237 -3.94 0.09 -9.70
CA SER A 237 -4.33 1.11 -10.67
C SER A 237 -5.26 2.17 -10.04
N ILE A 238 -5.46 3.30 -10.70
CA ILE A 238 -6.45 4.31 -10.28
C ILE A 238 -7.85 3.68 -10.14
N PRO A 239 -8.35 2.87 -11.09
CA PRO A 239 -9.60 2.13 -10.88
C PRO A 239 -9.60 1.22 -9.64
N ASP A 240 -8.49 0.53 -9.33
CA ASP A 240 -8.43 -0.31 -8.12
C ASP A 240 -8.55 0.56 -6.86
N MET A 241 -7.72 1.61 -6.76
CA MET A 241 -7.72 2.55 -5.63
C MET A 241 -9.12 3.07 -5.31
N LEU A 242 -9.87 3.50 -6.34
CA LEU A 242 -11.21 4.08 -6.17
C LEU A 242 -12.22 3.07 -5.58
N ARG A 243 -11.90 1.78 -5.55
CA ARG A 243 -12.75 0.71 -5.04
C ARG A 243 -12.32 0.21 -3.67
N ILE A 244 -11.09 0.47 -3.23
CA ILE A 244 -10.66 0.10 -1.88
C ILE A 244 -11.56 0.81 -0.85
N ASN A 245 -12.14 0.02 0.05
CA ASN A 245 -13.05 0.47 1.09
C ASN A 245 -12.58 0.11 2.51
N ASP A 246 -11.34 -0.35 2.63
CA ASP A 246 -10.79 -0.86 3.87
C ASP A 246 -9.38 -0.31 4.08
N PHE A 247 -9.31 0.81 4.81
CA PHE A 247 -8.06 1.49 5.14
C PHE A 247 -7.82 1.41 6.65
N TRP A 248 -6.63 0.98 7.02
CA TRP A 248 -6.24 0.73 8.40
C TRP A 248 -5.22 1.76 8.82
N VAL A 249 -5.46 2.41 9.96
CA VAL A 249 -4.46 3.25 10.63
C VAL A 249 -4.06 2.55 11.91
N GLU A 250 -2.82 2.11 11.98
CA GLU A 250 -2.28 1.40 13.12
C GLU A 250 -1.14 2.19 13.76
N ALA A 251 -1.01 2.05 15.07
CA ALA A 251 0.14 2.53 15.82
C ALA A 251 0.59 1.41 16.75
N SER A 252 1.79 0.91 16.54
CA SER A 252 2.37 -0.22 17.26
C SER A 252 3.57 0.23 18.10
N ILE A 253 3.87 -0.53 19.15
CA ILE A 253 5.03 -0.32 20.00
C ILE A 253 5.85 -1.60 20.03
N LYS A 254 7.15 -1.47 19.77
CA LYS A 254 8.15 -2.50 20.01
C LYS A 254 8.93 -2.13 21.26
N VAL A 255 8.93 -3.03 22.23
CA VAL A 255 9.69 -2.92 23.49
C VAL A 255 10.78 -3.98 23.45
N GLN A 256 12.03 -3.59 23.69
CA GLN A 256 13.17 -4.50 23.52
C GLN A 256 13.99 -4.62 24.79
N HIS A 257 14.38 -5.86 25.09
CA HIS A 257 15.43 -6.19 26.04
C HIS A 257 16.50 -6.98 25.30
N ILE A 258 17.73 -6.49 25.33
CA ILE A 258 18.82 -6.96 24.49
C ILE A 258 19.96 -7.40 25.42
N THR A 259 20.24 -8.70 25.42
CA THR A 259 21.28 -9.33 26.24
C THR A 259 22.20 -10.18 25.38
N ASP A 260 23.49 -10.21 25.74
CA ASP A 260 24.43 -11.18 25.19
C ASP A 260 24.32 -12.56 25.90
N GLN A 261 25.11 -13.54 25.45
CA GLN A 261 25.14 -14.90 26.03
C GLN A 261 25.65 -14.94 27.47
N THR A 262 26.28 -13.88 27.96
CA THR A 262 26.81 -13.76 29.33
C THR A 262 25.79 -13.12 30.28
N GLY A 263 24.66 -12.64 29.77
CA GLY A 263 23.65 -11.91 30.52
C GLY A 263 23.92 -10.41 30.63
N LYS A 264 24.85 -9.89 29.82
CA LYS A 264 25.19 -8.47 29.81
C LYS A 264 24.18 -7.72 28.93
N GLN A 265 23.57 -6.66 29.48
CA GLN A 265 22.58 -5.85 28.77
C GLN A 265 23.26 -4.94 27.75
N TRP A 266 22.56 -4.62 26.68
CA TRP A 266 23.07 -3.80 25.57
C TRP A 266 23.59 -2.44 26.03
N LYS A 267 22.91 -1.78 26.97
CA LYS A 267 23.36 -0.51 27.56
C LYS A 267 24.69 -0.58 28.29
N ASP A 268 25.11 -1.79 28.69
CA ASP A 268 26.37 -2.04 29.37
C ASP A 268 27.47 -2.51 28.41
N ILE A 269 27.14 -2.85 27.15
CA ILE A 269 28.11 -3.31 26.15
C ILE A 269 29.01 -2.14 25.77
N ASP A 270 30.28 -2.25 26.13
CA ASP A 270 31.31 -1.26 25.82
C ASP A 270 31.79 -1.56 24.39
N TYR A 271 31.46 -0.69 23.44
CA TYR A 271 31.85 -0.87 22.03
C TYR A 271 33.31 -0.47 21.75
N ASP A 272 34.00 0.10 22.75
CA ASP A 272 35.38 0.61 22.65
C ASP A 272 36.45 -0.34 23.23
N SER A 273 36.13 -1.63 23.47
CA SER A 273 37.10 -2.63 23.96
C SER A 273 37.79 -3.43 22.87
#